data_AF-A0A6C0KSP0-F1
#
_entry.id   AF-A0A6C0KSP0-F1
#
_cell.length_a   1.000
_cell.length_b   1.000
_cell.length_c   1.000
_cell.angle_alpha   90.00
_cell.angle_beta   90.00
_cell.angle_gamma   90.00
#
_symmetry.space_group_name_H-M   'P 1'
#
loop_
_entity.id
_entity.type
_entity.pdbx_description
1 polymer ?
#
loop_
_entity_poly.entity_id
_entity_poly.type
_entity_poly.pdbx_seq_one_letter_code
_entity_poly.pdbx_strand_id
1 'polypeptide(L)'
;MAKTIAKRSSNNKTRRSISSQYTQKKIVTMFLQMLNTVKLYHWKTHSYSQHKATDQLYSNLNDNIDTFVEIMLGKKGDRVNLTFQKTLPLLDYNNLSDFKKEVEKYKQFLINMNKDAGLNITNNSDLLNVRDEILGNLNQFTYLLTFK
;
A
#
# COMPACT_ATOMS: atom_id res chain seq x y z
N MET A 1 -26.25 63.55 12.82
CA MET A 1 -25.53 62.68 11.88
C MET A 1 -24.97 61.49 12.64
N ALA A 2 -25.59 60.30 12.53
CA ALA A 2 -25.12 59.09 13.17
C ALA A 2 -24.24 58.29 12.20
N LYS A 3 -22.98 58.01 12.56
CA LYS A 3 -22.06 57.18 11.78
C LYS A 3 -22.29 55.70 12.13
N THR A 4 -22.82 54.94 11.20
CA THR A 4 -23.00 53.49 11.30
C THR A 4 -21.65 52.79 11.18
N ILE A 5 -21.22 52.08 12.24
CA ILE A 5 -19.99 51.26 12.24
C ILE A 5 -20.34 49.89 11.66
N ALA A 6 -19.93 49.63 10.43
CA ALA A 6 -20.09 48.32 9.80
C ALA A 6 -19.09 47.31 10.41
N LYS A 7 -19.60 46.31 11.14
CA LYS A 7 -18.82 45.15 11.60
C LYS A 7 -18.39 44.33 10.38
N ARG A 8 -17.09 44.35 10.05
CA ARG A 8 -16.49 43.41 9.10
C ARG A 8 -16.49 42.00 9.71
N SER A 9 -17.37 41.14 9.21
CA SER A 9 -17.34 39.71 9.51
C SER A 9 -16.11 39.09 8.83
N SER A 10 -15.11 38.72 9.63
CA SER A 10 -13.96 37.94 9.19
C SER A 10 -14.40 36.48 9.05
N ASN A 11 -14.82 36.09 7.83
CA ASN A 11 -15.05 34.68 7.48
C ASN A 11 -13.70 33.93 7.45
N ASN A 12 -13.25 33.46 8.62
CA ASN A 12 -12.15 32.49 8.71
C ASN A 12 -12.64 31.16 8.14
N LYS A 13 -12.46 30.95 6.83
CA LYS A 13 -12.57 29.63 6.22
C LYS A 13 -11.47 28.75 6.81
N THR A 14 -11.84 27.90 7.76
CA THR A 14 -10.96 26.82 8.22
C THR A 14 -10.58 25.96 7.01
N ARG A 15 -9.28 25.95 6.65
CA ARG A 15 -8.76 25.05 5.62
C ARG A 15 -9.04 23.62 6.10
N ARG A 16 -9.92 22.90 5.41
CA ARG A 16 -10.07 21.45 5.60
C ARG A 16 -8.71 20.80 5.36
N SER A 17 -8.12 20.23 6.40
CA SER A 17 -6.94 19.38 6.28
C SER A 17 -7.26 18.23 5.34
N ILE A 18 -6.54 18.11 4.23
CA ILE A 18 -6.65 16.95 3.34
C ILE A 18 -6.11 15.76 4.14
N SER A 19 -7.01 14.90 4.61
CA SER A 19 -6.65 13.64 5.27
C SER A 19 -6.10 12.70 4.20
N SER A 20 -4.79 12.45 4.23
CA SER A 20 -4.16 11.44 3.37
C SER A 20 -4.63 10.06 3.78
N GLN A 21 -5.15 9.29 2.84
CA GLN A 21 -5.48 7.89 3.06
C GLN A 21 -4.24 7.00 3.09
N TYR A 22 -3.07 7.51 2.68
CA TYR A 22 -1.82 6.77 2.53
C TYR A 22 -0.74 7.30 3.47
N THR A 23 -1.00 7.21 4.77
CA THR A 23 0.02 7.49 5.78
C THR A 23 1.13 6.44 5.75
N GLN A 24 2.36 6.81 6.13
CA GLN A 24 3.50 5.90 6.25
C GLN A 24 3.14 4.62 7.02
N LYS A 25 2.45 4.79 8.16
CA LYS A 25 1.94 3.68 8.96
C LYS A 25 1.08 2.73 8.13
N LYS A 26 0.09 3.24 7.40
CA LYS A 26 -0.85 2.41 6.64
C LYS A 26 -0.16 1.66 5.50
N ILE A 27 0.76 2.34 4.80
CA ILE A 27 1.58 1.74 3.74
C ILE A 27 2.38 0.56 4.30
N VAL A 28 3.16 0.81 5.36
CA VAL A 28 4.00 -0.23 5.99
C VAL A 28 3.15 -1.40 6.49
N THR A 29 2.02 -1.14 7.16
CA THR A 29 1.15 -2.23 7.62
C THR A 29 0.55 -3.02 6.45
N MET A 30 0.16 -2.37 5.36
CA MET A 30 -0.38 -3.06 4.19
C MET A 30 0.68 -3.95 3.55
N PHE A 31 1.91 -3.46 3.42
CA PHE A 31 3.03 -4.21 2.85
C PHE A 31 3.44 -5.41 3.72
N LEU A 32 3.55 -5.23 5.03
CA LEU A 32 3.81 -6.35 5.94
C LEU A 32 2.68 -7.38 5.89
N GLN A 33 1.43 -6.95 5.84
CA GLN A 33 0.29 -7.84 5.69
C GLN A 33 0.32 -8.59 4.35
N MET A 34 0.68 -7.93 3.25
CA MET A 34 0.84 -8.54 1.93
C MET A 34 1.89 -9.65 1.95
N LEU A 35 3.10 -9.38 2.49
CA LEU A 35 4.17 -10.37 2.62
C LEU A 35 3.74 -11.58 3.43
N ASN A 36 3.15 -11.35 4.60
CA ASN A 36 2.69 -12.43 5.48
C ASN A 36 1.59 -13.27 4.83
N THR A 37 0.63 -12.62 4.17
CA THR A 37 -0.49 -13.30 3.50
C THR A 37 0.02 -14.19 2.36
N VAL A 38 0.97 -13.69 1.55
CA VAL A 38 1.57 -14.49 0.46
C VAL A 38 2.36 -15.67 1.03
N LYS A 39 3.14 -15.49 2.10
CA LYS A 39 3.94 -16.58 2.67
C LYS A 39 3.08 -17.65 3.34
N LEU A 40 2.03 -17.24 4.06
CA LEU A 40 1.06 -18.17 4.63
C LEU A 40 0.37 -19.00 3.55
N TYR A 41 -0.09 -18.36 2.47
CA TYR A 41 -0.70 -19.09 1.35
C TYR A 41 0.30 -20.04 0.67
N HIS A 42 1.54 -19.61 0.46
CA HIS A 42 2.63 -20.42 -0.09
C HIS A 42 2.87 -21.73 0.69
N TRP A 43 2.87 -21.69 2.01
CA TRP A 43 3.05 -22.91 2.82
C TRP A 43 1.88 -23.90 2.71
N LYS A 44 0.71 -23.41 2.28
CA LYS A 44 -0.53 -24.21 2.17
C LYS A 44 -0.78 -24.73 0.75
N THR A 45 0.04 -24.36 -0.22
CA THR A 45 -0.12 -24.85 -1.59
C THR A 45 0.22 -26.34 -1.67
N HIS A 46 -0.63 -27.13 -2.32
CA HIS A 46 -0.35 -28.53 -2.63
C HIS A 46 0.20 -28.74 -4.05
N SER A 47 0.09 -27.75 -4.92
CA SER A 47 0.65 -27.79 -6.28
C SER A 47 2.05 -27.19 -6.31
N TYR A 48 3.00 -27.90 -6.91
CA TYR A 48 4.39 -27.43 -7.05
C TYR A 48 4.47 -26.12 -7.86
N SER A 49 3.69 -25.98 -8.93
CA SER A 49 3.67 -24.76 -9.74
C SER A 49 3.17 -23.56 -8.93
N GLN A 50 2.10 -23.75 -8.14
CA GLN A 50 1.60 -22.73 -7.23
C GLN A 50 2.59 -22.39 -6.12
N HIS A 51 3.22 -23.41 -5.52
CA HIS A 51 4.23 -23.23 -4.49
C HIS A 51 5.39 -22.38 -5.01
N LYS A 52 5.90 -22.70 -6.21
CA LYS A 52 7.00 -21.97 -6.82
C LYS A 52 6.62 -20.55 -7.23
N ALA A 53 5.42 -20.37 -7.82
CA ALA A 53 4.93 -19.05 -8.22
C ALA A 53 4.72 -18.13 -7.01
N THR A 54 4.17 -18.66 -5.91
CA THR A 54 3.96 -17.90 -4.67
C THR A 54 5.27 -17.58 -3.95
N ASP A 55 6.26 -18.48 -3.99
CA ASP A 55 7.60 -18.25 -3.44
C ASP A 55 8.34 -17.14 -4.20
N GLN A 56 8.30 -17.19 -5.54
CA GLN A 56 8.89 -16.15 -6.38
C GLN A 56 8.20 -14.80 -6.18
N LEU A 57 6.86 -14.79 -6.08
CA LEU A 57 6.13 -13.57 -5.73
C LEU A 57 6.62 -13.02 -4.38
N TYR A 58 6.73 -13.86 -3.36
CA TYR A 58 7.18 -13.42 -2.03
C TYR A 58 8.57 -12.78 -2.08
N SER A 59 9.53 -13.40 -2.78
CA SER A 59 10.89 -12.84 -2.93
C SER A 59 10.85 -11.46 -3.58
N ASN A 60 10.18 -11.33 -4.73
CA ASN A 60 10.12 -10.06 -5.45
C ASN A 60 9.39 -8.97 -4.63
N LEU A 61 8.31 -9.35 -3.94
CA LEU A 61 7.60 -8.42 -3.06
C LEU A 61 8.48 -7.98 -1.90
N ASN A 62 9.24 -8.87 -1.28
CA ASN A 62 10.11 -8.55 -0.16
C ASN A 62 11.12 -7.47 -0.55
N ASP A 63 11.82 -7.68 -1.67
CA ASP A 63 12.88 -6.78 -2.13
C ASP A 63 12.32 -5.42 -2.57
N ASN A 64 11.21 -5.42 -3.33
CA ASN A 64 10.59 -4.19 -3.79
C ASN A 64 9.89 -3.40 -2.67
N ILE A 65 9.28 -4.08 -1.70
CA ILE A 65 8.66 -3.42 -0.53
C ILE A 65 9.71 -2.75 0.33
N ASP A 66 10.82 -3.43 0.60
CA ASP A 66 11.93 -2.87 1.37
C ASP A 66 12.46 -1.61 0.69
N THR A 67 12.80 -1.73 -0.60
CA THR A 67 13.23 -0.60 -1.45
C THR A 67 12.23 0.56 -1.38
N PHE A 68 10.92 0.29 -1.52
CA PHE A 68 9.90 1.33 -1.45
C PHE A 68 9.89 2.04 -0.09
N VAL A 69 9.91 1.27 1.00
CA VAL A 69 9.84 1.82 2.36
C VAL A 69 11.08 2.62 2.67
N GLU A 70 12.28 2.15 2.30
CA GLU A 70 13.53 2.87 2.51
C GLU A 70 13.58 4.20 1.75
N ILE A 71 13.16 4.22 0.48
CA ILE A 71 13.06 5.47 -0.30
C ILE A 71 12.05 6.43 0.36
N MET A 72 10.87 5.92 0.73
CA MET A 72 9.80 6.72 1.31
C MET A 72 10.23 7.37 2.63
N LEU A 73 10.95 6.65 3.47
CA LEU A 73 11.47 7.15 4.74
C LEU A 73 12.67 8.08 4.53
N GLY A 74 13.59 7.70 3.64
CA GLY A 74 14.80 8.44 3.34
C GLY A 74 14.51 9.85 2.83
N LYS A 75 13.51 10.01 1.95
CA LYS A 75 13.08 11.33 1.45
C LYS A 75 12.52 12.24 2.55
N LYS A 76 11.82 11.68 3.53
CA LYS A 76 11.21 12.45 4.61
C LYS A 76 12.18 12.69 5.78
N GLY A 77 13.27 11.92 5.86
CA GLY A 77 14.20 11.91 7.00
C GLY A 77 13.62 11.26 8.26
N ASP A 78 12.55 10.48 8.12
CA ASP A 78 11.79 9.93 9.24
C ASP A 78 12.13 8.45 9.51
N ARG A 79 11.58 7.93 10.61
CA ARG A 79 11.56 6.50 10.93
C ARG A 79 10.12 6.02 11.03
N VAL A 80 9.91 4.74 10.73
CA VAL A 80 8.60 4.11 10.92
C VAL A 80 8.23 4.17 12.40
N ASN A 81 7.07 4.73 12.71
CA ASN A 81 6.50 4.71 14.05
C ASN A 81 5.20 3.89 14.05
N LEU A 82 5.30 2.67 14.61
CA LEU A 82 4.18 1.75 14.80
C LEU A 82 3.87 1.53 16.29
N THR A 83 4.31 2.40 17.19
CA THR A 83 4.20 2.21 18.65
C THR A 83 2.76 1.94 19.13
N PHE A 84 1.77 2.52 18.45
CA PHE A 84 0.33 2.34 18.72
C PHE A 84 -0.33 1.29 17.82
N GLN A 85 0.40 0.63 16.92
CA GLN A 85 -0.09 -0.50 16.15
C GLN A 85 0.26 -1.80 16.89
N LYS A 86 -0.68 -2.30 17.69
CA LYS A 86 -0.45 -3.50 18.52
C LYS A 86 -0.66 -4.82 17.78
N THR A 87 -1.41 -4.78 16.68
CA THR A 87 -1.78 -5.97 15.92
C THR A 87 -1.54 -5.75 14.43
N LEU A 88 -1.22 -6.83 13.73
CA LEU A 88 -1.27 -6.89 12.28
C LEU A 88 -2.23 -8.02 11.94
N PRO A 89 -3.31 -7.77 11.17
CA PRO A 89 -4.22 -8.83 10.80
C PRO A 89 -3.48 -9.83 9.90
N LEU A 90 -3.49 -11.10 10.31
CA LEU A 90 -3.02 -12.21 9.48
C LEU A 90 -4.19 -12.71 8.65
N LEU A 91 -4.07 -12.61 7.34
CA LEU A 91 -5.07 -13.14 6.43
C LEU A 91 -4.64 -14.53 6.00
N ASP A 92 -5.43 -15.52 6.41
CA ASP A 92 -5.18 -16.92 6.06
C ASP A 92 -6.24 -17.42 5.06
N TYR A 93 -5.78 -17.89 3.90
CA TYR A 93 -6.63 -18.37 2.82
C TYR A 93 -6.37 -19.85 2.55
N ASN A 94 -7.45 -20.62 2.38
CA ASN A 94 -7.39 -22.06 2.09
C ASN A 94 -7.57 -22.38 0.61
N ASN A 95 -8.08 -21.43 -0.18
CA ASN A 95 -8.40 -21.67 -1.58
C ASN A 95 -7.86 -20.53 -2.46
N LEU A 96 -7.57 -20.90 -3.72
CA LEU A 96 -6.99 -20.00 -4.71
C LEU A 96 -7.91 -18.82 -5.06
N SER A 97 -9.23 -19.01 -5.04
CA SER A 97 -10.18 -17.97 -5.44
C SER A 97 -10.15 -16.80 -4.45
N ASP A 98 -10.23 -17.09 -3.15
CA ASP A 98 -10.23 -16.06 -2.12
C ASP A 98 -8.85 -15.39 -1.99
N PHE A 99 -7.77 -16.15 -2.14
CA PHE A 99 -6.43 -15.59 -2.21
C PHE A 99 -6.27 -14.64 -3.42
N LYS A 100 -6.78 -15.01 -4.60
CA LYS A 100 -6.78 -14.14 -5.79
C LYS A 100 -7.56 -12.85 -5.54
N LYS A 101 -8.72 -12.91 -4.86
CA LYS A 101 -9.48 -11.70 -4.49
C LYS A 101 -8.66 -10.77 -3.60
N GLU A 102 -7.88 -11.31 -2.66
CA GLU A 102 -7.01 -10.49 -1.81
C GLU A 102 -5.86 -9.86 -2.61
N VAL A 103 -5.24 -10.61 -3.52
CA VAL A 103 -4.24 -10.08 -4.46
C VAL A 103 -4.80 -8.92 -5.28
N GLU A 104 -6.04 -9.02 -5.76
CA GLU A 104 -6.71 -7.90 -6.46
C GLU A 104 -6.90 -6.67 -5.56
N LYS A 105 -7.19 -6.85 -4.26
CA LYS A 105 -7.25 -5.71 -3.32
C LYS A 105 -5.89 -5.02 -3.17
N TYR A 106 -4.80 -5.79 -3.14
CA TYR A 106 -3.45 -5.23 -3.10
C TYR A 106 -3.15 -4.41 -4.37
N LYS A 107 -3.51 -4.92 -5.55
CA LYS A 107 -3.38 -4.16 -6.80
C LYS A 107 -4.17 -2.86 -6.75
N GLN A 108 -5.42 -2.90 -6.29
CA GLN A 108 -6.24 -1.69 -6.14
C GLN A 108 -5.66 -0.71 -5.12
N PHE A 109 -5.07 -1.19 -4.03
CA PHE A 109 -4.37 -0.34 -3.07
C PHE A 109 -3.20 0.41 -3.72
N LEU A 110 -2.39 -0.27 -4.55
CA LEU A 110 -1.26 0.35 -5.27
C LEU A 110 -1.72 1.34 -6.34
N ILE A 111 -2.78 1.02 -7.10
CA ILE A 111 -3.33 1.90 -8.12
C ILE A 111 -3.88 3.19 -7.50
N ASN A 112 -4.58 3.07 -6.36
CA ASN A 112 -5.19 4.21 -5.70
C ASN A 112 -4.20 5.12 -4.96
N MET A 113 -2.93 4.71 -4.78
CA MET A 113 -1.87 5.60 -4.26
C MET A 113 -1.73 6.88 -5.09
N ASN A 114 -1.90 6.79 -6.41
CA ASN A 114 -1.75 7.93 -7.33
C ASN A 114 -2.80 9.02 -7.11
N LYS A 115 -3.91 8.69 -6.46
CA LYS A 115 -5.00 9.62 -6.18
C LYS A 115 -4.81 10.34 -4.85
N ASP A 116 -3.83 9.94 -4.04
CA ASP A 116 -3.59 10.54 -2.74
C ASP A 116 -2.72 11.81 -2.86
N ALA A 117 -3.36 12.95 -2.69
CA ALA A 117 -2.70 14.25 -2.75
C ALA A 117 -1.65 14.46 -1.62
N GLY A 118 -1.76 13.71 -0.51
CA GLY A 118 -0.83 13.82 0.62
C GLY A 118 0.46 13.05 0.41
N LEU A 119 0.39 11.87 -0.22
CA LEU A 119 1.56 11.09 -0.63
C LEU A 119 2.25 11.71 -1.85
N ASN A 120 1.47 12.26 -2.79
CA ASN A 120 1.96 12.89 -4.02
C ASN A 120 2.97 12.02 -4.77
N ILE A 121 2.69 10.71 -4.84
CA ILE A 121 3.60 9.71 -5.41
C ILE A 121 3.90 9.97 -6.88
N THR A 122 2.99 10.61 -7.60
CA THR A 122 3.16 10.95 -9.02
C THR A 122 4.31 11.93 -9.28
N ASN A 123 4.68 12.73 -8.27
CA ASN A 123 5.84 13.62 -8.34
C ASN A 123 7.12 12.99 -7.79
N ASN A 124 7.05 11.73 -7.33
CA ASN A 124 8.18 10.95 -6.84
C ASN A 124 8.39 9.76 -7.78
N SER A 125 9.09 10.00 -8.89
CA SER A 125 9.26 9.02 -9.97
C SER A 125 9.91 7.71 -9.52
N ASP A 126 10.82 7.76 -8.54
CA ASP A 126 11.44 6.60 -7.93
C ASP A 126 10.45 5.74 -7.13
N LEU A 127 9.65 6.35 -6.25
CA LEU A 127 8.57 5.66 -5.54
C LEU A 127 7.52 5.10 -6.51
N LEU A 128 7.18 5.88 -7.54
CA LEU A 128 6.23 5.46 -8.56
C LEU A 128 6.71 4.22 -9.31
N ASN A 129 8.00 4.21 -9.69
CA ASN A 129 8.64 3.08 -10.35
C ASN A 129 8.57 1.81 -9.49
N VAL A 130 9.04 1.86 -8.24
CA VAL A 130 9.03 0.68 -7.36
C VAL A 130 7.61 0.20 -7.07
N ARG A 131 6.64 1.12 -6.92
CA ARG A 131 5.22 0.78 -6.80
C ARG A 131 4.71 0.02 -8.02
N ASP A 132 5.08 0.47 -9.23
CA ASP A 132 4.70 -0.18 -10.48
C ASP A 132 5.39 -1.55 -10.66
N GLU A 133 6.61 -1.74 -10.17
CA GLU A 133 7.26 -3.06 -10.10
C GLU A 133 6.48 -4.02 -9.19
N ILE A 134 6.08 -3.58 -8.00
CA ILE A 134 5.22 -4.38 -7.08
C ILE A 134 3.91 -4.77 -7.79
N LEU A 135 3.25 -3.80 -8.44
CA LEU A 135 2.02 -4.04 -9.19
C LEU A 135 2.25 -5.02 -10.36
N GLY A 136 3.38 -4.88 -11.06
CA GLY A 136 3.82 -5.77 -12.12
C GLY A 136 4.00 -7.20 -11.63
N ASN A 137 4.67 -7.41 -10.48
CA ASN A 137 4.82 -8.74 -9.89
C ASN A 137 3.49 -9.38 -9.53
N LEU A 138 2.54 -8.61 -8.96
CA LEU A 138 1.19 -9.12 -8.65
C LEU A 138 0.43 -9.51 -9.93
N ASN A 139 0.55 -8.73 -11.00
CA ASN A 139 -0.07 -9.04 -12.30
C ASN A 139 0.53 -10.29 -12.95
N GLN A 140 1.86 -10.36 -13.00
CA GLN A 140 2.58 -11.53 -13.51
C GLN A 140 2.19 -12.78 -12.71
N PHE A 141 2.17 -12.70 -11.38
CA PHE A 141 1.75 -13.79 -10.53
C PHE A 141 0.33 -14.27 -10.84
N THR A 142 -0.63 -13.35 -10.99
CA THR A 142 -2.01 -13.75 -11.36
C THR A 142 -2.09 -14.46 -12.70
N TYR A 143 -1.22 -14.11 -13.65
CA TYR A 143 -1.08 -14.84 -14.93
C TYR A 143 -0.44 -16.23 -14.73
N LEU A 144 0.63 -16.34 -13.94
CA LEU A 144 1.26 -17.63 -13.63
C LEU A 144 0.27 -18.62 -12.97
N LEU A 145 -0.66 -18.12 -12.15
CA LEU A 145 -1.74 -18.91 -11.56
C LEU A 145 -2.84 -19.35 -12.55
N THR A 146 -2.72 -19.05 -13.85
CA THR A 146 -3.60 -19.57 -14.90
C THR A 146 -3.03 -20.82 -15.58
N PHE A 147 -1.74 -21.10 -15.40
CA PHE A 147 -1.12 -22.31 -15.90
C PHE A 147 -1.64 -23.53 -15.13
N LYS A 148 -1.93 -24.60 -15.88
CA LYS A 148 -2.44 -25.88 -15.36
C LYS A 148 -1.30 -26.73 -14.84
#